data_AF-A0A9P1GZ46-F1
#
_entry.id   AF-A0A9P1GZ46-F1
#
_cell.length_a   1.000
_cell.length_b   1.000
_cell.length_c   1.000
_cell.angle_alpha   90.00
_cell.angle_beta   90.00
_cell.angle_gamma   90.00
#
_symmetry.space_group_name_H-M   'P 1'
#
loop_
_entity.id
_entity.type
_entity.pdbx_description
1 polymer ?
#
loop_
_entity_poly.entity_id
_entity_poly.type
_entity_poly.pdbx_seq_one_letter_code
_entity_poly.pdbx_strand_id
1 'polypeptide(L)'
;MSVPRARLLELMKAQCQVFATVYNPEGLRLGNKVLRQRLRGPALAAYYPKRTVSVRDINNSFGPHIETWDEAEQERLEHIEEFVNHALC
;
A
#
# COMPACT_ATOMS: atom_id res chain seq x y z
N MET A 1 -18.60 -2.59 48.10
CA MET A 1 -19.42 -2.74 46.87
C MET A 1 -20.69 -3.47 47.24
N SER A 2 -21.87 -2.87 47.02
CA SER A 2 -23.18 -3.44 47.41
C SER A 2 -23.72 -4.51 46.43
N VAL A 3 -23.15 -4.61 45.23
CA VAL A 3 -23.58 -5.55 44.17
C VAL A 3 -22.58 -6.71 44.05
N PRO A 4 -23.04 -7.97 43.94
CA PRO A 4 -22.15 -9.12 43.82
C PRO A 4 -21.38 -9.11 42.48
N ARG A 5 -20.09 -9.43 42.53
CA ARG A 5 -19.20 -9.48 41.35
C ARG A 5 -19.70 -10.46 40.28
N ALA A 6 -20.27 -11.60 40.67
CA ALA A 6 -20.81 -12.59 39.74
C ALA A 6 -21.88 -11.98 38.83
N ARG A 7 -22.77 -11.13 39.37
CA ARG A 7 -23.83 -10.47 38.59
C ARG A 7 -23.28 -9.46 37.59
N LEU A 8 -22.20 -8.77 37.94
CA LEU A 8 -21.51 -7.86 37.01
C LEU A 8 -20.84 -8.64 35.86
N LEU A 9 -20.24 -9.80 36.15
CA LEU A 9 -19.63 -10.65 35.12
C LEU A 9 -20.68 -11.22 34.15
N GLU A 10 -21.86 -11.61 34.64
CA GLU A 10 -22.99 -12.02 33.79
C GLU A 10 -23.42 -10.91 32.83
N LEU A 11 -23.56 -9.68 33.34
CA LEU A 11 -23.91 -8.52 32.51
C LEU A 11 -22.83 -8.23 31.47
N MET A 12 -21.55 -8.24 31.86
CA MET A 12 -20.44 -8.07 30.92
C MET A 12 -20.44 -9.15 29.84
N LYS A 13 -20.72 -10.41 30.20
CA LYS A 13 -20.81 -11.52 29.25
C LYS A 13 -21.94 -11.29 28.24
N ALA A 14 -23.13 -10.92 28.70
CA ALA A 14 -24.28 -10.62 27.84
C ALA A 14 -24.00 -9.43 26.91
N GLN A 15 -23.41 -8.36 27.44
CA GLN A 15 -22.98 -7.22 26.63
C GLN A 15 -21.98 -7.64 25.54
N CYS A 16 -20.98 -8.44 25.87
CA CYS A 16 -20.01 -8.93 24.90
C CYS A 16 -20.66 -9.76 23.78
N GLN A 17 -21.68 -10.57 24.12
CA GLN A 17 -22.45 -11.33 23.15
C GLN A 17 -23.26 -10.43 22.21
N VAL A 18 -23.95 -9.42 22.74
CA VAL A 18 -24.76 -8.47 21.95
C VAL A 18 -23.89 -7.70 20.95
N PHE A 19 -22.71 -7.24 21.37
CA PHE A 19 -21.84 -6.40 20.53
C PHE A 19 -20.74 -7.19 19.80
N ALA A 20 -20.79 -8.53 19.82
CA ALA A 20 -19.76 -9.39 19.24
C ALA A 20 -18.32 -8.99 19.68
N THR A 21 -18.15 -8.63 20.95
CA THR A 21 -16.83 -8.30 21.54
C THR A 21 -16.29 -9.47 22.36
N VAL A 22 -14.98 -9.47 22.61
CA VAL A 22 -14.31 -10.57 23.32
C VAL A 22 -14.51 -10.44 24.83
N TYR A 23 -15.08 -11.47 25.46
CA TYR A 23 -15.19 -11.60 26.91
C TYR A 23 -13.93 -12.28 27.49
N ASN A 24 -13.13 -11.57 28.29
CA ASN A 24 -11.90 -12.07 28.90
C ASN A 24 -11.79 -11.67 30.39
N PRO A 25 -12.51 -12.35 31.30
CA PRO A 25 -12.54 -12.00 32.73
C PRO A 25 -11.22 -12.28 33.47
N GLU A 26 -10.43 -13.24 32.97
CA GLU A 26 -9.15 -13.66 33.55
C GLU A 26 -7.95 -12.85 33.03
N GLY A 27 -8.17 -11.92 32.08
CA GLY A 27 -7.10 -11.06 31.56
C GLY A 27 -6.00 -11.81 30.80
N LEU A 28 -6.34 -12.95 30.18
CA LEU A 28 -5.38 -13.77 29.43
C LEU A 28 -4.86 -13.06 28.18
N ARG A 29 -3.61 -13.35 27.79
CA ARG A 29 -2.96 -12.77 26.60
C ARG A 29 -3.33 -13.55 25.34
N LEU A 30 -4.48 -13.23 24.76
CA LEU A 30 -5.04 -13.91 23.57
C LEU A 30 -4.55 -13.36 22.22
N GLY A 31 -3.64 -12.37 22.20
CA GLY A 31 -3.15 -11.78 20.94
C GLY A 31 -4.12 -10.83 20.21
N ASN A 32 -5.31 -10.56 20.78
CA ASN A 32 -6.33 -9.67 20.19
C ASN A 32 -5.81 -8.27 19.82
N LYS A 33 -4.76 -7.77 20.48
CA LYS A 33 -4.10 -6.49 20.14
C LYS A 33 -3.54 -6.51 18.72
N VAL A 34 -2.93 -7.62 18.31
CA VAL A 34 -2.31 -7.78 16.99
C VAL A 34 -3.39 -7.89 15.92
N LEU A 35 -4.43 -8.69 16.17
CA LEU A 35 -5.53 -8.89 15.20
C LEU A 35 -6.37 -7.63 14.97
N ARG A 36 -6.56 -6.79 16.00
CA ARG A 36 -7.29 -5.50 15.88
C ARG A 36 -6.46 -4.40 15.24
N GLN A 37 -5.15 -4.59 15.07
CA GLN A 37 -4.30 -3.60 14.45
C GLN A 37 -4.68 -3.48 12.97
N ARG A 38 -5.04 -2.27 12.53
CA ARG A 38 -5.32 -2.00 11.12
C ARG A 38 -4.05 -2.27 10.29
N LEU A 39 -4.22 -2.97 9.18
CA LEU A 39 -3.13 -3.25 8.25
C LEU A 39 -2.62 -1.93 7.62
N ARG A 40 -1.30 -1.75 7.59
CA ARG A 40 -0.64 -0.58 7.00
C ARG A 40 -0.08 -0.83 5.60
N GLY A 41 -0.20 -2.07 5.09
CA GLY A 41 0.35 -2.49 3.80
C GLY A 41 0.01 -1.56 2.64
N PRO A 42 -1.26 -1.15 2.44
CA PRO A 42 -1.63 -0.27 1.33
C PRO A 42 -0.95 1.10 1.40
N ALA A 43 -0.79 1.67 2.59
CA ALA A 43 -0.13 2.96 2.77
C ALA A 43 1.38 2.88 2.47
N LEU A 44 2.01 1.76 2.81
CA LEU A 44 3.42 1.52 2.53
C LEU A 44 3.68 1.23 1.05
N ALA A 45 2.79 0.46 0.40
CA ALA A 45 2.91 0.15 -1.03
C ALA A 45 2.77 1.40 -1.92
N ALA A 46 2.00 2.40 -1.47
CA ALA A 46 1.80 3.66 -2.17
C ALA A 46 2.90 4.71 -1.91
N TYR A 47 4.05 4.31 -1.35
CA TYR A 47 5.13 5.25 -0.99
C TYR A 47 5.69 6.00 -2.22
N TYR A 48 5.96 5.28 -3.31
CA TYR A 48 6.32 5.91 -4.58
C TYR A 48 5.08 6.13 -5.44
N PRO A 49 5.02 7.23 -6.21
CA PRO A 49 3.93 7.45 -7.15
C PRO A 49 3.87 6.30 -8.15
N LYS A 50 2.65 5.90 -8.49
CA LYS A 50 2.44 4.92 -9.55
C LYS A 50 2.99 5.47 -10.86
N ARG A 51 3.52 4.60 -11.71
CA ARG A 51 3.96 4.97 -13.07
C ARG A 51 2.84 5.74 -13.76
N THR A 52 3.12 6.98 -14.12
CA THR A 52 2.24 7.83 -14.91
C THR A 52 2.39 7.50 -16.40
N VAL A 53 1.56 8.13 -17.22
CA VAL A 53 1.64 8.03 -18.69
C VAL A 53 3.04 8.45 -19.14
N SER A 54 3.70 7.59 -19.94
CA SER A 54 5.00 7.86 -20.56
C SER A 54 4.84 8.22 -22.04
N VAL A 55 5.87 8.83 -22.66
CA VAL A 55 5.85 9.20 -24.10
C VAL A 55 5.55 7.98 -24.98
N ARG A 56 6.07 6.80 -24.59
CA ARG A 56 5.74 5.52 -25.22
C ARG A 56 4.25 5.19 -25.18
N ASP A 57 3.58 5.46 -24.07
CA ASP A 57 2.15 5.20 -23.93
C ASP A 57 1.33 6.14 -24.83
N ILE A 58 1.81 7.38 -25.03
CA ILE A 58 1.22 8.36 -25.96
C ILE A 58 1.36 7.88 -27.40
N ASN A 59 2.57 7.51 -27.83
CA ASN A 59 2.80 7.02 -29.20
C ASN A 59 2.02 5.74 -29.51
N ASN A 60 1.90 4.82 -28.54
CA ASN A 60 1.09 3.62 -28.70
C ASN A 60 -0.42 3.91 -28.83
N SER A 61 -0.91 4.99 -28.22
CA SER A 61 -2.34 5.32 -28.20
C SER A 61 -2.79 6.23 -29.33
N PHE A 62 -1.90 7.12 -29.82
CA PHE A 62 -2.23 8.12 -30.83
C PHE A 62 -1.48 7.95 -32.16
N GLY A 63 -0.50 7.04 -32.24
CA GLY A 63 0.18 6.72 -33.50
C GLY A 63 -0.76 5.97 -34.46
N PRO A 64 -0.79 6.31 -35.77
CA PRO A 64 0.15 7.16 -36.52
C PRO A 64 -0.29 8.63 -36.69
N HIS A 65 -1.37 9.07 -36.03
CA HIS A 65 -1.90 10.42 -36.23
C HIS A 65 -1.08 11.50 -35.54
N ILE A 66 -0.50 11.16 -34.39
CA ILE A 66 0.36 12.04 -33.60
C ILE A 66 1.53 11.20 -33.09
N GLU A 67 2.72 11.45 -33.63
CA GLU A 67 3.98 10.88 -33.12
C GLU A 67 4.71 11.94 -32.31
N THR A 68 5.08 11.60 -31.07
CA THR A 68 5.84 12.47 -30.15
C THR A 68 7.23 11.88 -29.94
N TRP A 69 8.24 12.73 -29.82
CA TRP A 69 9.62 12.33 -29.59
C TRP A 69 9.95 12.37 -28.09
N ASP A 70 10.72 11.40 -27.60
CA ASP A 70 11.26 11.40 -26.24
C ASP A 70 12.67 12.01 -26.28
N GLU A 71 12.76 13.32 -26.06
CA GLU A 71 14.01 14.09 -26.19
C GLU A 71 15.14 13.54 -25.31
N ALA A 72 14.82 13.17 -24.07
CA ALA A 72 15.81 12.62 -23.14
C ALA A 72 16.36 11.27 -23.60
N GLU A 73 15.52 10.45 -24.24
CA GLU A 73 15.98 9.19 -24.81
C GLU A 73 16.81 9.41 -26.09
N GLN A 74 16.45 10.39 -26.93
CA GLN A 74 17.25 10.76 -28.10
C GLN A 74 18.63 11.25 -27.70
N GLU A 75 18.72 12.17 -26.73
CA GLU A 75 19.99 12.67 -26.20
C GLU A 75 20.85 11.53 -25.64
N ARG A 76 20.23 10.58 -24.93
CA ARG A 76 20.93 9.40 -24.42
C ARG A 76 21.51 8.53 -25.55
N LEU A 77 20.76 8.35 -26.65
CA LEU A 77 21.20 7.57 -27.80
C LEU A 77 22.33 8.26 -28.55
N GLU A 78 22.22 9.56 -28.80
CA GLU A 78 23.27 10.39 -29.42
C GLU A 78 24.57 10.32 -28.60
N HIS A 79 24.48 10.50 -27.28
CA HIS A 79 25.64 10.39 -26.39
C HIS A 79 26.31 9.01 -26.47
N ILE A 80 25.53 7.94 -26.59
CA ILE A 80 26.07 6.58 -26.74
C ILE A 80 26.78 6.42 -28.08
N GLU A 81 26.18 6.91 -29.16
CA GLU A 81 26.79 6.88 -30.50
C GLU A 81 28.11 7.65 -30.52
N GLU A 82 28.15 8.85 -29.94
CA GLU A 82 29.37 9.64 -29.79
C GLU A 82 30.45 8.89 -29.00
N PHE A 83 30.09 8.30 -27.85
CA PHE A 83 31.03 7.52 -27.03
C PHE A 83 31.62 6.31 -27.78
N VAL A 84 30.77 5.57 -28.50
CA VAL A 84 31.21 4.40 -29.28
C VAL A 84 32.14 4.82 -30.41
N ASN A 85 31.80 5.90 -31.13
CA ASN A 85 32.60 6.42 -32.23
C ASN A 85 33.97 6.92 -31.75
N HIS A 86 34.02 7.57 -30.58
CA HIS A 86 35.27 8.04 -29.99
C HIS A 86 36.14 6.90 -29.42
N ALA A 87 35.55 5.77 -29.02
CA ALA A 87 36.26 4.59 -28.53
C ALA A 87 36.82 3.70 -29.66
N LEU A 88 36.35 3.89 -30.90
CA LEU A 88 36.77 3.14 -32.10
C LEU A 88 37.85 3.86 -32.93
N CYS A 89 38.30 5.05 -32.50
CA CYS A 89 39.42 5.80 -33.07
C CYS A 89 40.70 5.62 -32.23
#